data_AF-A0A9N8HD29-F1
#
_entry.id   AF-A0A9N8HD29-F1
#
_cell.length_a   1.000
_cell.length_b   1.000
_cell.length_c   1.000
_cell.angle_alpha   90.00
_cell.angle_beta   90.00
_cell.angle_gamma   90.00
#
_symmetry.space_group_name_H-M   'P 1'
#
loop_
_entity.id
_entity.type
_entity.pdbx_description
1 polymer ?
#
loop_
_entity_poly.entity_id
_entity_poly.type
_entity_poly.pdbx_seq_one_letter_code
_entity_poly.pdbx_strand_id
1 'polypeptide(L)'
;MQEAPHDESSVNMSGYDSEHATLTKEDREEIAERESRWVFCMRMIVLAVLLASAATVVALVFTTMVAQEEKDFESKFGSAADVVFESVGRTFDQVLGSTDSFVGHLVSYNEPDESKNVQGWPYVTMPRWGYHSAKLLKQSKAYNSGYCVVVQQEEIPKWLNFSTSNLEWVDEAKAVQAKTDEYWADLSTNFTSPVLPFVWSVGAEGLEAHAEPTPYMNNYPTGISSQRQLRRMASGVGNFHRIHHRVPQQQDGRHHQRRQCLAQRVRSKEVLQVEAAVNYSKNFLTPGRGNASEPNGFIIYPIFDSLDSPRLDRSQDQEPLGYYWYTYFWKDYIQNILPEGTDGVVAVFKNSCGKPFSYRLDGPKTTYLGGGDLHDTKYDYLERSQTLHQLMDSTKQSAEGSSYTGLPLSDWFCPTTLRPVPLPNVRRRIRHTWSPHVYPLGGPHLCLYIGRFHRLRLHRFL
;
A
#
# COMPACT_ATOMS: atom_id res chain seq x y z
N MET A 1 0.56 16.03 73.68
CA MET A 1 1.05 17.32 73.12
C MET A 1 -0.15 17.92 72.38
N GLN A 2 -0.85 18.95 72.84
CA GLN A 2 -0.87 19.68 74.09
C GLN A 2 -2.26 20.37 74.11
N GLU A 3 -3.11 20.04 75.09
CA GLU A 3 -4.37 20.75 75.36
C GLU A 3 -4.06 22.11 76.00
N ALA A 4 -4.79 23.15 75.59
CA ALA A 4 -4.76 24.50 76.16
C ALA A 4 -6.04 25.29 75.76
N PRO A 5 -6.47 26.32 76.53
CA PRO A 5 -7.80 26.32 77.14
C PRO A 5 -8.76 27.45 76.71
N HIS A 6 -9.99 27.32 77.21
CA HIS A 6 -11.04 28.34 77.35
C HIS A 6 -10.52 29.74 77.70
N ASP A 7 -11.05 30.76 77.03
CA ASP A 7 -11.05 32.15 77.50
C ASP A 7 -12.42 32.78 77.23
N GLU A 8 -13.27 32.80 78.27
CA GLU A 8 -14.51 33.56 78.32
C GLU A 8 -14.16 35.03 78.62
N SER A 9 -14.11 35.86 77.57
CA SER A 9 -14.10 37.32 77.74
C SER A 9 -15.50 37.87 77.47
N SER A 10 -16.19 38.14 78.57
CA SER A 10 -17.43 38.92 78.64
C SER A 10 -17.11 40.38 78.31
N VAL A 11 -17.36 40.80 77.07
CA VAL A 11 -17.24 42.20 76.66
C VAL A 11 -18.53 42.94 77.02
N ASN A 12 -18.36 43.91 77.91
CA ASN A 12 -19.33 44.87 78.39
C ASN A 12 -20.14 45.52 77.26
N MET A 13 -21.46 45.43 77.41
CA MET A 13 -22.47 46.14 76.66
C MET A 13 -22.78 47.45 77.38
N SER A 14 -22.08 48.54 77.05
CA SER A 14 -22.39 49.86 77.60
C SER A 14 -22.21 50.97 76.55
N GLY A 15 -23.27 51.76 76.37
CA GLY A 15 -23.21 53.09 75.77
C GLY A 15 -23.28 53.14 74.25
N TYR A 16 -24.47 52.89 73.68
CA TYR A 16 -24.82 53.42 72.37
C TYR A 16 -25.98 54.41 72.57
N ASP A 17 -25.64 55.68 72.74
CA ASP A 17 -26.60 56.77 72.77
C ASP A 17 -27.27 56.87 71.40
N SER A 18 -28.56 56.53 71.40
CA SER A 18 -29.45 56.51 70.24
C SER A 18 -29.89 57.93 69.90
N GLU A 19 -29.05 58.67 69.19
CA GLU A 19 -29.44 59.88 68.47
C GLU A 19 -30.15 59.46 67.16
N HIS A 20 -31.43 59.10 67.27
CA HIS A 20 -32.29 58.79 66.12
C HIS A 20 -32.62 60.09 65.38
N ALA A 21 -31.69 60.52 64.52
CA ALA A 21 -32.01 61.44 63.43
C ALA A 21 -33.13 60.80 62.61
N THR A 22 -34.32 61.41 62.68
CA THR A 22 -35.48 60.98 61.92
C THR A 22 -35.22 61.30 60.45
N LEU A 23 -34.64 60.33 59.73
CA LEU A 23 -34.41 60.41 58.29
C LEU A 23 -35.67 60.93 57.61
N THR A 24 -35.54 62.01 56.86
CA THR A 24 -36.67 62.62 56.18
C THR A 24 -37.19 61.65 55.11
N LYS A 25 -38.45 61.81 54.71
CA LYS A 25 -39.07 60.92 53.73
C LYS A 25 -38.32 60.93 52.39
N GLU A 26 -37.73 62.08 52.05
CA GLU A 26 -36.90 62.29 50.87
C GLU A 26 -35.60 61.48 50.93
N ASP A 27 -34.90 61.45 52.08
CA ASP A 27 -33.69 60.64 52.27
C ASP A 27 -33.96 59.13 52.06
N ARG A 28 -35.15 58.66 52.48
CA ARG A 28 -35.53 57.24 52.31
C ARG A 28 -35.82 56.89 50.85
N GLU A 29 -36.42 57.79 50.09
CA GLU A 29 -36.69 57.60 48.66
C GLU A 29 -35.38 57.58 47.86
N GLU A 30 -34.44 58.48 48.17
CA GLU A 30 -33.12 58.49 47.50
C GLU A 30 -32.31 57.22 47.80
N ILE A 31 -32.33 56.74 49.04
CA ILE A 31 -31.69 55.47 49.41
C ILE A 31 -32.32 54.30 48.65
N ALA A 32 -33.66 54.24 48.56
CA ALA A 32 -34.35 53.17 47.86
C ALA A 32 -34.05 53.12 46.35
N GLU A 33 -33.92 54.28 45.69
CA GLU A 33 -33.53 54.34 44.28
C GLU A 33 -32.08 53.91 44.04
N ARG A 34 -31.17 54.36 44.91
CA ARG A 34 -29.76 53.93 44.87
C ARG A 34 -29.64 52.44 45.06
N GLU A 35 -30.30 51.89 46.09
CA GLU A 35 -30.32 50.45 46.36
C GLU A 35 -30.89 49.67 45.17
N SER A 36 -31.99 50.13 44.57
CA SER A 36 -32.58 49.47 43.40
C SER A 36 -31.62 49.40 42.21
N ARG A 37 -30.85 50.48 41.96
CA ARG A 37 -29.80 50.49 40.95
C ARG A 37 -28.65 49.54 41.28
N TRP A 38 -28.21 49.50 42.54
CA TRP A 38 -27.16 48.58 42.97
C TRP A 38 -27.60 47.12 42.86
N VAL A 39 -28.83 46.79 43.28
CA VAL A 39 -29.39 45.45 43.15
C VAL A 39 -29.50 45.06 41.67
N PHE A 40 -29.95 45.97 40.81
CA PHE A 40 -29.98 45.74 39.37
C PHE A 40 -28.57 45.51 38.79
N CYS A 41 -27.60 46.34 39.15
CA CYS A 41 -26.21 46.20 38.70
C CYS A 41 -25.61 44.86 39.16
N MET A 42 -25.79 44.49 40.43
CA MET A 42 -25.32 43.20 40.97
C MET A 42 -25.98 42.01 40.24
N ARG A 43 -27.27 42.09 39.91
CA ARG A 43 -27.95 41.06 39.09
C ARG A 43 -27.36 40.94 37.69
N MET A 44 -27.05 42.06 37.05
CA MET A 44 -26.41 42.06 35.72
C MET A 44 -24.98 41.52 35.78
N ILE A 45 -24.23 41.82 36.83
CA ILE A 45 -22.89 41.26 37.06
C ILE A 45 -22.97 39.74 37.24
N VAL A 46 -23.87 39.25 38.09
CA VAL A 46 -24.08 37.81 38.28
C VAL A 46 -24.44 37.12 36.97
N LEU A 47 -25.36 37.71 36.19
CA LEU A 47 -25.73 37.19 34.88
C LEU A 47 -24.55 37.18 33.90
N ALA A 48 -23.74 38.23 33.87
CA ALA A 48 -22.54 38.30 33.05
C ALA A 48 -21.50 37.23 33.45
N VAL A 49 -21.29 37.01 34.75
CA VAL A 49 -20.38 35.96 35.28
C VAL A 49 -20.89 34.56 34.91
N LEU A 50 -22.20 34.33 34.99
CA LEU A 50 -22.81 33.06 34.58
C LEU A 50 -22.66 32.83 33.07
N LEU A 51 -22.86 33.85 32.24
CA LEU A 51 -22.65 33.74 30.80
C LEU A 51 -21.17 33.53 30.45
N ALA A 52 -20.26 34.24 31.09
CA ALA A 52 -18.81 34.10 30.88
C ALA A 52 -18.30 32.71 31.28
N SER A 53 -18.76 32.19 32.42
CA SER A 53 -18.41 30.82 32.85
C SER A 53 -18.99 29.76 31.92
N ALA A 54 -20.25 29.90 31.49
CA ALA A 54 -20.85 29.01 30.50
C ALA A 54 -20.09 29.02 29.16
N ALA A 55 -19.76 30.20 28.63
CA ALA A 55 -18.98 30.35 27.41
C ALA A 55 -17.58 29.73 27.53
N THR A 56 -16.93 29.89 28.68
CA THR A 56 -15.61 29.32 28.96
C THR A 56 -15.66 27.79 28.98
N VAL A 57 -16.66 27.19 29.66
CA VAL A 57 -16.84 25.73 29.68
C VAL A 57 -17.13 25.20 28.27
N VAL A 58 -17.99 25.87 27.50
CA VAL A 58 -18.28 25.47 26.11
C VAL A 58 -17.02 25.52 25.25
N ALA A 59 -16.23 26.59 25.34
CA ALA A 59 -14.97 26.72 24.60
C ALA A 59 -13.94 25.64 25.01
N LEU A 60 -13.85 25.33 26.31
CA LEU A 60 -12.96 24.29 26.82
C LEU A 60 -13.39 22.90 26.35
N VAL A 61 -14.68 22.57 26.44
CA VAL A 61 -15.21 21.29 25.96
C VAL A 61 -15.01 21.17 24.45
N PHE A 62 -15.26 22.23 23.69
CA PHE A 62 -15.07 22.23 22.25
C PHE A 62 -13.60 22.00 21.86
N THR A 63 -12.66 22.72 22.48
CA THR A 63 -11.23 22.56 22.17
C THR A 63 -10.68 21.20 22.59
N THR A 64 -11.09 20.68 23.76
CA THR A 64 -10.70 19.33 24.20
C THR A 64 -11.30 18.23 23.34
N MET A 65 -12.56 18.36 22.91
CA MET A 65 -13.18 17.44 21.96
C MET A 65 -12.48 17.44 20.61
N VAL A 66 -12.17 18.61 20.04
CA VAL A 66 -11.44 18.70 18.76
C VAL A 66 -10.05 18.05 18.86
N ALA A 67 -9.34 18.29 19.97
CA ALA A 67 -8.04 17.67 20.20
C ALA A 67 -8.12 16.15 20.38
N GLN A 68 -9.16 15.65 21.05
CA GLN A 68 -9.38 14.21 21.20
C GLN A 68 -9.75 13.56 19.87
N GLU A 69 -10.63 14.19 19.07
CA GLU A 69 -10.99 13.71 17.74
C GLU A 69 -9.78 13.61 16.82
N GLU A 70 -8.83 14.56 16.92
CA GLU A 70 -7.59 14.55 16.16
C GLU A 70 -6.70 13.37 16.57
N LYS A 71 -6.47 13.16 17.86
CA LYS A 71 -5.72 12.00 18.37
C LYS A 71 -6.35 10.67 18.00
N ASP A 72 -7.68 10.57 18.12
CA ASP A 72 -8.42 9.35 17.76
C ASP A 72 -8.31 9.07 16.26
N PHE A 73 -8.36 10.11 15.43
CA PHE A 73 -8.17 10.00 13.99
C PHE A 73 -6.75 9.54 13.64
N GLU A 74 -5.73 10.17 14.22
CA GLU A 74 -4.31 9.82 13.99
C GLU A 74 -4.01 8.39 14.43
N SER A 75 -4.53 7.98 15.58
CA SER A 75 -4.41 6.62 16.09
C SER A 75 -5.07 5.59 15.17
N LYS A 76 -6.32 5.83 14.77
CA LYS A 76 -7.05 4.95 13.83
C LYS A 76 -6.35 4.83 12.49
N PHE A 77 -5.87 5.96 11.96
CA PHE A 77 -5.09 5.96 10.73
C PHE A 77 -3.78 5.19 10.90
N GLY A 78 -3.05 5.40 12.01
CA GLY A 78 -1.82 4.67 12.32
C GLY A 78 -2.03 3.16 12.26
N SER A 79 -3.07 2.66 12.94
CA SER A 79 -3.44 1.25 12.89
C SER A 79 -3.82 0.76 11.48
N ALA A 80 -4.58 1.55 10.72
CA ALA A 80 -4.93 1.19 9.35
C ALA A 80 -3.69 1.13 8.43
N ALA A 81 -2.75 2.08 8.59
CA ALA A 81 -1.50 2.08 7.85
C ALA A 81 -0.63 0.87 8.19
N ASP A 82 -0.57 0.47 9.46
CA ASP A 82 0.14 -0.74 9.89
C ASP A 82 -0.46 -2.00 9.24
N VAL A 83 -1.79 -2.13 9.24
CA VAL A 83 -2.48 -3.24 8.55
C VAL A 83 -2.16 -3.26 7.06
N VAL A 84 -2.12 -2.09 6.40
CA VAL A 84 -1.75 -1.99 4.98
C VAL A 84 -0.32 -2.47 4.75
N PHE A 85 0.64 -2.00 5.55
CA PHE A 85 2.04 -2.40 5.44
C PHE A 85 2.22 -3.90 5.68
N GLU A 86 1.66 -4.41 6.77
CA GLU A 86 1.76 -5.82 7.15
C GLU A 86 1.11 -6.74 6.12
N SER A 87 -0.08 -6.38 5.62
CA SER A 87 -0.79 -7.19 4.62
C SER A 87 -0.05 -7.23 3.29
N VAL A 88 0.51 -6.11 2.85
CA VAL A 88 1.32 -6.07 1.63
C VAL A 88 2.60 -6.87 1.81
N GLY A 89 3.32 -6.69 2.94
CA GLY A 89 4.51 -7.46 3.29
C GLY A 89 4.26 -8.96 3.28
N ARG A 90 3.22 -9.43 3.98
CA ARG A 90 2.81 -10.85 4.00
C ARG A 90 2.45 -11.38 2.61
N THR A 91 1.77 -10.57 1.79
CA THR A 91 1.43 -10.98 0.42
C THR A 91 2.70 -11.20 -0.40
N PHE A 92 3.67 -10.28 -0.35
CA PHE A 92 4.94 -10.48 -1.05
C PHE A 92 5.75 -11.65 -0.46
N ASP A 93 5.74 -11.87 0.84
CA ASP A 93 6.39 -13.02 1.50
C ASP A 93 5.88 -14.34 0.92
N GLN A 94 4.56 -14.52 0.91
CA GLN A 94 3.92 -15.72 0.37
C GLN A 94 4.22 -15.89 -1.12
N VAL A 95 4.07 -14.82 -1.90
CA VAL A 95 4.24 -14.88 -3.35
C VAL A 95 5.70 -15.16 -3.75
N LEU A 96 6.67 -14.53 -3.08
CA LEU A 96 8.09 -14.77 -3.32
C LEU A 96 8.51 -16.16 -2.85
N GLY A 97 7.98 -16.66 -1.72
CA GLY A 97 8.23 -18.05 -1.29
C GLY A 97 7.70 -19.08 -2.29
N SER A 98 6.53 -18.83 -2.86
CA SER A 98 5.95 -19.67 -3.92
C SER A 98 6.79 -19.63 -5.19
N THR A 99 7.30 -18.44 -5.53
CA THR A 99 8.17 -18.24 -6.70
C THR A 99 9.50 -18.96 -6.52
N ASP A 100 10.13 -18.84 -5.36
CA ASP A 100 11.39 -19.51 -5.04
C ASP A 100 11.26 -21.03 -5.11
N SER A 101 10.19 -21.59 -4.52
CA SER A 101 9.91 -23.03 -4.63
C SER A 101 9.68 -23.48 -6.08
N PHE A 102 8.98 -22.68 -6.89
CA PHE A 102 8.78 -22.99 -8.31
C PHE A 102 10.08 -22.93 -9.10
N VAL A 103 10.93 -21.92 -8.87
CA VAL A 103 12.23 -21.79 -9.52
C VAL A 103 13.16 -22.93 -9.10
N GLY A 104 13.19 -23.30 -7.82
CA GLY A 104 13.93 -24.48 -7.36
C GLY A 104 13.45 -25.76 -8.05
N HIS A 105 12.15 -25.91 -8.27
CA HIS A 105 11.60 -27.03 -9.03
C HIS A 105 12.01 -26.98 -10.52
N LEU A 106 12.03 -25.81 -11.15
CA LEU A 106 12.53 -25.65 -12.52
C LEU A 106 14.01 -26.05 -12.62
N VAL A 107 14.86 -25.58 -11.69
CA VAL A 107 16.29 -25.89 -11.66
C VAL A 107 16.56 -27.37 -11.37
N SER A 108 15.68 -28.07 -10.64
CA SER A 108 15.83 -29.51 -10.39
C SER A 108 15.86 -30.39 -11.66
N TYR A 109 15.39 -29.87 -12.79
CA TYR A 109 15.49 -30.54 -14.10
C TYR A 109 16.84 -30.32 -14.80
N ASN A 110 17.74 -29.54 -14.21
CA ASN A 110 19.06 -29.25 -14.74
C ASN A 110 20.10 -30.36 -14.45
N GLU A 111 19.72 -31.46 -13.79
CA GLU A 111 20.68 -32.53 -13.48
C GLU A 111 21.19 -33.16 -14.79
N PRO A 112 22.51 -33.09 -15.06
CA PRO A 112 23.08 -33.70 -16.25
C PRO A 112 22.94 -35.21 -16.16
N ASP A 113 22.09 -35.78 -17.02
CA ASP A 113 21.92 -37.21 -17.16
C ASP A 113 22.75 -37.71 -18.35
N GLU A 114 23.99 -38.14 -18.06
CA GLU A 114 24.90 -38.71 -19.05
C GLU A 114 24.27 -39.87 -19.83
N SER A 115 23.33 -40.61 -19.22
CA SER A 115 22.65 -41.73 -19.87
C SER A 115 21.64 -41.31 -20.93
N LYS A 116 21.13 -40.08 -20.87
CA LYS A 116 20.11 -39.55 -21.78
C LYS A 116 20.66 -38.56 -22.81
N ASN A 117 21.98 -38.31 -22.84
CA ASN A 117 22.59 -37.23 -23.63
C ASN A 117 21.90 -35.87 -23.39
N VAL A 118 21.37 -35.64 -22.19
CA VAL A 118 20.72 -34.35 -21.87
C VAL A 118 21.84 -33.37 -21.58
N GLN A 119 22.02 -32.40 -22.49
CA GLN A 119 22.84 -31.23 -22.20
C GLN A 119 22.16 -30.48 -21.06
N GLY A 120 22.92 -30.09 -20.03
CA GLY A 120 22.40 -29.27 -18.93
C GLY A 120 21.92 -27.89 -19.40
N TRP A 121 21.83 -26.93 -18.51
CA TRP A 121 21.39 -25.58 -18.83
C TRP A 121 22.20 -25.01 -20.00
N PRO A 122 21.59 -24.34 -21.00
CA PRO A 122 20.19 -23.89 -21.09
C PRO A 122 19.21 -24.88 -21.76
N TYR A 123 19.59 -26.14 -21.98
CA TYR A 123 18.82 -27.12 -22.74
C TYR A 123 17.86 -27.94 -21.85
N VAL A 124 17.11 -27.25 -20.99
CA VAL A 124 16.21 -27.86 -20.01
C VAL A 124 14.76 -27.62 -20.40
N THR A 125 13.93 -28.67 -20.37
CA THR A 125 12.46 -28.55 -20.40
C THR A 125 11.88 -28.95 -19.08
N MET A 126 10.91 -28.18 -18.58
CA MET A 126 10.11 -28.55 -17.41
C MET A 126 8.88 -29.35 -17.87
N PRO A 127 8.79 -30.66 -17.55
CA PRO A 127 7.57 -31.42 -17.79
C PRO A 127 6.41 -30.77 -17.04
N ARG A 128 5.21 -30.82 -17.62
CA ARG A 128 4.00 -30.32 -16.97
C ARG A 128 3.99 -28.80 -16.72
N TRP A 129 4.75 -28.02 -17.50
CA TRP A 129 4.90 -26.58 -17.32
C TRP A 129 3.56 -25.86 -17.16
N GLY A 130 2.56 -26.20 -17.98
CA GLY A 130 1.25 -25.55 -17.93
C GLY A 130 0.56 -25.72 -16.59
N TYR A 131 0.63 -26.92 -16.01
CA TYR A 131 0.06 -27.19 -14.69
C TYR A 131 0.81 -26.45 -13.57
N HIS A 132 2.13 -26.46 -13.59
CA HIS A 132 2.94 -25.82 -12.54
C HIS A 132 2.81 -24.29 -12.60
N SER A 133 2.89 -23.70 -13.80
CA SER A 133 2.75 -22.25 -14.00
C SER A 133 1.34 -21.77 -13.63
N ALA A 134 0.27 -22.47 -14.04
CA ALA A 134 -1.09 -22.09 -13.68
C ALA A 134 -1.33 -22.07 -12.16
N LYS A 135 -0.73 -23.01 -11.41
CA LYS A 135 -0.79 -23.01 -9.94
C LYS A 135 -0.06 -21.80 -9.35
N LEU A 136 1.15 -21.51 -9.84
CA LEU A 136 1.91 -20.36 -9.36
C LEU A 136 1.21 -19.03 -9.70
N LEU A 137 0.67 -18.88 -10.91
CA LEU A 137 -0.09 -17.69 -11.31
C LEU A 137 -1.30 -17.47 -10.38
N LYS A 138 -2.04 -18.54 -10.07
CA LYS A 138 -3.15 -18.48 -9.11
C LYS A 138 -2.70 -18.06 -7.72
N GLN A 139 -1.60 -18.62 -7.21
CA GLN A 139 -1.07 -18.31 -5.89
C GLN A 139 -0.47 -16.91 -5.79
N SER A 140 0.20 -16.46 -6.85
CA SER A 140 0.78 -15.11 -6.96
C SER A 140 -0.23 -14.04 -7.35
N LYS A 141 -1.44 -14.42 -7.75
CA LYS A 141 -2.42 -13.54 -8.42
C LYS A 141 -1.85 -12.85 -9.67
N ALA A 142 -0.76 -13.38 -10.21
CA ALA A 142 -0.22 -12.93 -11.48
C ALA A 142 -1.09 -13.45 -12.62
N TYR A 143 -1.12 -12.71 -13.72
CA TYR A 143 -1.93 -13.08 -14.89
C TYR A 143 -1.09 -13.57 -16.06
N ASN A 144 0.23 -13.41 -15.98
CA ASN A 144 1.19 -13.78 -17.00
C ASN A 144 2.53 -14.08 -16.33
N SER A 145 3.18 -15.16 -16.75
CA SER A 145 4.53 -15.50 -16.35
C SER A 145 5.31 -16.15 -17.48
N GLY A 146 6.62 -16.15 -17.32
CA GLY A 146 7.54 -16.84 -18.21
C GLY A 146 8.91 -16.96 -17.55
N TYR A 147 9.81 -17.64 -18.23
CA TYR A 147 11.23 -17.58 -17.89
C TYR A 147 12.03 -17.28 -19.14
N CYS A 148 13.20 -16.70 -18.91
CA CYS A 148 14.18 -16.42 -19.92
C CYS A 148 15.46 -17.16 -19.56
N VAL A 149 16.09 -17.78 -20.54
CA VAL A 149 17.41 -18.41 -20.38
C VAL A 149 18.50 -17.45 -20.85
N VAL A 150 19.65 -17.47 -20.18
CA VAL A 150 20.87 -16.82 -20.66
C VAL A 150 21.64 -17.83 -21.50
N VAL A 151 21.95 -17.46 -22.74
CA VAL A 151 22.63 -18.33 -23.72
C VAL A 151 23.82 -17.56 -24.30
N GLN A 152 24.97 -18.24 -24.45
CA GLN A 152 26.12 -17.67 -25.13
C GLN A 152 25.83 -17.50 -26.62
N GLN A 153 26.42 -16.48 -27.26
CA GLN A 153 26.09 -16.12 -28.65
C GLN A 153 26.28 -17.30 -29.62
N GLU A 154 27.36 -18.04 -29.45
CA GLU A 154 27.76 -19.23 -30.20
C GLU A 154 26.83 -20.44 -29.98
N GLU A 155 26.09 -20.48 -28.88
CA GLU A 155 25.15 -21.55 -28.55
C GLU A 155 23.73 -21.27 -29.01
N ILE A 156 23.41 -20.04 -29.40
CA ILE A 156 22.08 -19.65 -29.88
C ILE A 156 21.56 -20.60 -30.97
N PRO A 157 22.31 -20.98 -32.03
CA PRO A 157 21.79 -21.89 -33.04
C PRO A 157 21.43 -23.28 -32.49
N LYS A 158 22.21 -23.79 -31.54
CA LYS A 158 21.96 -25.08 -30.88
C LYS A 158 20.72 -25.00 -30.00
N TRP A 159 20.61 -23.94 -29.21
CA TRP A 159 19.48 -23.70 -28.33
C TRP A 159 18.18 -23.47 -29.11
N LEU A 160 18.24 -22.74 -30.23
CA LEU A 160 17.10 -22.57 -31.13
C LEU A 160 16.63 -23.92 -31.67
N ASN A 161 17.56 -24.75 -32.18
CA ASN A 161 17.22 -26.10 -32.65
C ASN A 161 16.60 -26.97 -31.55
N PHE A 162 17.15 -26.91 -30.33
CA PHE A 162 16.61 -27.60 -29.16
C PHE A 162 15.18 -27.12 -28.84
N SER A 163 14.97 -25.82 -28.67
CA SER A 163 13.66 -25.25 -28.30
C SER A 163 12.58 -25.55 -29.35
N THR A 164 12.92 -25.50 -30.65
CA THR A 164 11.98 -25.86 -31.73
C THR A 164 11.66 -27.35 -31.78
N SER A 165 12.57 -28.21 -31.31
CA SER A 165 12.36 -29.66 -31.27
C SER A 165 11.59 -30.12 -30.03
N ASN A 166 11.43 -29.25 -29.03
CA ASN A 166 10.83 -29.59 -27.73
C ASN A 166 9.63 -28.68 -27.42
N LEU A 167 8.65 -28.63 -28.33
CA LEU A 167 7.46 -27.77 -28.19
C LEU A 167 6.30 -28.42 -27.42
N GLU A 168 6.47 -29.64 -26.88
CA GLU A 168 5.37 -30.35 -26.20
C GLU A 168 4.76 -29.58 -25.02
N TRP A 169 5.58 -28.83 -24.29
CA TRP A 169 5.14 -27.98 -23.17
C TRP A 169 4.21 -26.85 -23.62
N VAL A 170 4.32 -26.39 -24.88
CA VAL A 170 3.47 -25.34 -25.46
C VAL A 170 2.05 -25.87 -25.63
N ASP A 171 1.89 -27.04 -26.22
CA ASP A 171 0.58 -27.62 -26.47
C ASP A 171 -0.08 -28.08 -25.16
N GLU A 172 0.71 -28.58 -24.22
CA GLU A 172 0.25 -28.84 -22.86
C GLU A 172 -0.25 -27.57 -22.16
N ALA A 173 0.51 -26.48 -22.22
CA ALA A 173 0.13 -25.19 -21.65
C ALA A 173 -1.19 -24.66 -22.24
N LYS A 174 -1.36 -24.74 -23.57
CA LYS A 174 -2.64 -24.41 -24.22
C LYS A 174 -3.78 -25.29 -23.69
N ALA A 175 -3.55 -26.60 -23.57
CA ALA A 175 -4.56 -27.53 -23.07
C ALA A 175 -4.95 -27.28 -21.60
N VAL A 176 -4.01 -26.83 -20.77
CA VAL A 176 -4.28 -26.43 -19.38
C VAL A 176 -5.05 -25.11 -19.34
N GLN A 177 -4.61 -24.12 -20.11
CA GLN A 177 -5.25 -22.80 -20.16
C GLN A 177 -6.68 -22.88 -20.73
N ALA A 178 -6.94 -23.76 -21.69
CA ALA A 178 -8.29 -24.01 -22.21
C ALA A 178 -9.26 -24.62 -21.18
N LYS A 179 -8.75 -25.19 -20.08
CA LYS A 179 -9.55 -25.80 -19.00
C LYS A 179 -9.78 -24.84 -17.83
N THR A 180 -9.14 -23.68 -17.82
CA THR A 180 -9.20 -22.74 -16.69
C THR A 180 -10.03 -21.52 -17.06
N ASP A 181 -11.22 -21.41 -16.48
CA ASP A 181 -12.16 -20.28 -16.66
C ASP A 181 -11.57 -18.90 -16.24
N GLU A 182 -10.41 -18.92 -15.60
CA GLU A 182 -9.74 -17.76 -15.03
C GLU A 182 -8.82 -17.03 -16.03
N TYR A 183 -8.42 -17.67 -17.14
CA TYR A 183 -7.46 -17.11 -18.10
C TYR A 183 -8.11 -16.85 -19.47
N TRP A 184 -8.35 -15.58 -19.77
CA TRP A 184 -9.19 -15.12 -20.88
C TRP A 184 -8.41 -14.77 -22.15
N ALA A 185 -7.09 -15.00 -22.16
CA ALA A 185 -6.31 -14.73 -23.35
C ALA A 185 -6.75 -15.70 -24.45
N ASP A 186 -7.28 -15.15 -25.53
CA ASP A 186 -7.70 -15.89 -26.71
C ASP A 186 -6.52 -16.73 -27.25
N LEU A 187 -6.58 -18.04 -26.99
CA LEU A 187 -5.61 -19.02 -27.45
C LEU A 187 -5.74 -19.33 -28.95
N SER A 188 -6.78 -18.81 -29.62
CA SER A 188 -7.06 -19.12 -31.02
C SER A 188 -6.15 -18.42 -32.01
N THR A 189 -5.29 -17.49 -31.56
CA THR A 189 -4.22 -16.96 -32.41
C THR A 189 -3.26 -18.10 -32.72
N ASN A 190 -3.41 -18.68 -33.92
CA ASN A 190 -2.48 -19.64 -34.49
C ASN A 190 -1.08 -19.03 -34.43
N PHE A 191 -0.21 -19.62 -33.60
CA PHE A 191 1.21 -19.30 -33.58
C PHE A 191 1.79 -19.83 -34.90
N THR A 192 1.77 -18.99 -35.94
CA THR A 192 2.33 -19.34 -37.26
C THR A 192 3.86 -19.28 -37.28
N SER A 193 4.47 -18.76 -36.22
CA SER A 193 5.92 -18.73 -36.00
C SER A 193 6.30 -19.78 -34.96
N PRO A 194 7.42 -20.52 -35.13
CA PRO A 194 7.95 -21.37 -34.07
C PRO A 194 8.10 -20.52 -32.81
N VAL A 195 7.41 -20.91 -31.75
CA VAL A 195 7.43 -20.25 -30.44
C VAL A 195 8.88 -20.19 -29.98
N LEU A 196 9.58 -19.07 -30.19
CA LEU A 196 10.92 -18.86 -29.63
C LEU A 196 10.75 -18.43 -28.16
N PRO A 197 11.19 -19.25 -27.19
CA PRO A 197 11.27 -18.77 -25.81
C PRO A 197 12.18 -17.53 -25.74
N PHE A 198 11.95 -16.70 -24.74
CA PHE A 198 12.70 -15.45 -24.55
C PHE A 198 14.18 -15.76 -24.26
N VAL A 199 15.08 -15.50 -25.21
CA VAL A 199 16.54 -15.68 -25.04
C VAL A 199 17.18 -14.36 -24.68
N TRP A 200 18.05 -14.39 -23.67
CA TRP A 200 19.02 -13.33 -23.45
C TRP A 200 20.37 -13.81 -24.00
N SER A 201 20.85 -13.16 -25.06
CA SER A 201 22.18 -13.39 -25.61
C SER A 201 23.18 -12.42 -25.01
N VAL A 202 24.39 -12.90 -24.70
CA VAL A 202 25.48 -12.03 -24.21
C VAL A 202 26.30 -11.55 -25.42
N GLY A 203 25.99 -10.35 -25.92
CA GLY A 203 26.74 -9.72 -27.00
C GLY A 203 27.88 -8.82 -26.50
N ALA A 204 28.73 -8.33 -27.40
CA ALA A 204 29.82 -7.41 -27.08
C ALA A 204 29.35 -6.09 -26.42
N GLU A 205 28.09 -5.69 -26.64
CA GLU A 205 27.46 -4.51 -26.04
C GLU A 205 26.58 -4.83 -24.79
N GLY A 206 26.58 -6.09 -24.33
CA GLY A 206 25.81 -6.57 -23.19
C GLY A 206 24.65 -7.51 -23.58
N LEU A 207 23.73 -7.75 -22.64
CA LEU A 207 22.61 -8.68 -22.80
C LEU A 207 21.57 -8.19 -23.82
N GLU A 208 21.39 -8.89 -24.93
CA GLU A 208 20.34 -8.64 -25.92
C GLU A 208 19.20 -9.64 -25.76
N ALA A 209 17.97 -9.20 -25.96
CA ALA A 209 16.78 -10.02 -25.77
C ALA A 209 16.13 -10.33 -27.11
N HIS A 210 15.86 -11.61 -27.35
CA HIS A 210 15.10 -12.11 -28.50
C HIS A 210 13.85 -12.79 -27.97
N ALA A 211 12.66 -12.38 -28.43
CA ALA A 211 11.39 -12.84 -27.88
C ALA A 211 10.35 -13.07 -28.97
N GLU A 212 9.69 -14.23 -28.92
CA GLU A 212 8.47 -14.53 -29.66
C GLU A 212 7.34 -14.92 -28.68
N PRO A 213 6.06 -14.80 -29.08
CA PRO A 213 4.93 -15.09 -28.20
C PRO A 213 4.86 -16.59 -27.83
N THR A 214 4.50 -16.91 -26.59
CA THR A 214 4.41 -18.29 -26.06
C THR A 214 3.12 -18.47 -25.22
N PRO A 215 2.63 -19.69 -24.93
CA PRO A 215 1.48 -19.87 -24.03
C PRO A 215 1.75 -19.26 -22.65
N TYR A 216 0.74 -18.64 -22.05
CA TYR A 216 0.86 -17.70 -20.92
C TYR A 216 1.58 -16.37 -21.23
N MET A 217 2.24 -16.22 -22.40
CA MET A 217 2.81 -14.98 -22.95
C MET A 217 2.15 -14.59 -24.29
N ASN A 218 1.04 -13.86 -24.27
CA ASN A 218 0.49 -13.34 -25.53
C ASN A 218 1.49 -12.34 -26.17
N ASN A 219 1.29 -11.96 -27.42
CA ASN A 219 2.10 -10.95 -28.13
C ASN A 219 2.30 -9.70 -27.27
N TYR A 220 3.47 -9.56 -26.63
CA TYR A 220 4.07 -8.23 -26.51
C TYR A 220 4.20 -7.73 -27.96
N PRO A 221 3.82 -6.48 -28.29
CA PRO A 221 3.85 -6.02 -29.67
C PRO A 221 5.19 -6.37 -30.28
N THR A 222 5.17 -7.18 -31.34
CA THR A 222 6.32 -7.71 -32.08
C THR A 222 7.24 -6.62 -32.65
N GLY A 223 6.95 -5.34 -32.38
CA GLY A 223 7.85 -4.21 -32.59
C GLY A 223 8.96 -4.04 -31.54
N ILE A 224 9.02 -4.84 -30.46
CA ILE A 224 10.02 -4.73 -29.38
C ILE A 224 11.19 -5.71 -29.60
N SER A 225 11.68 -5.82 -30.83
CA SER A 225 12.81 -6.69 -31.18
C SER A 225 14.20 -6.08 -30.90
N SER A 226 14.30 -4.99 -30.11
CA SER A 226 15.61 -4.37 -29.82
C SER A 226 15.81 -4.08 -28.34
N GLN A 227 17.03 -4.35 -27.86
CA GLN A 227 17.57 -3.99 -26.54
C GLN A 227 17.27 -2.52 -26.17
N ARG A 228 17.17 -1.64 -27.18
CA ARG A 228 16.81 -0.23 -27.05
C ARG A 228 15.39 0.01 -26.54
N GLN A 229 14.44 -0.88 -26.84
CA GLN A 229 13.05 -0.77 -26.42
C GLN A 229 12.83 -1.37 -25.03
N LEU A 230 13.50 -2.48 -24.69
CA LEU A 230 13.57 -2.97 -23.30
C LEU A 230 14.26 -1.98 -22.36
N ARG A 231 15.34 -1.30 -22.81
CA ARG A 231 15.95 -0.16 -22.09
C ARG A 231 15.01 1.03 -21.94
N ARG A 232 14.13 1.29 -22.90
CA ARG A 232 13.10 2.36 -22.83
C ARG A 232 11.91 1.99 -21.95
N MET A 233 11.56 0.71 -21.90
CA MET A 233 10.65 0.21 -20.88
C MET A 233 11.31 0.27 -19.50
N ALA A 234 12.63 0.05 -19.42
CA ALA A 234 13.40 0.19 -18.18
C ALA A 234 13.46 1.65 -17.70
N SER A 235 13.21 2.62 -18.60
CA SER A 235 13.11 4.05 -18.28
C SER A 235 11.70 4.54 -17.96
N GLY A 236 10.79 3.65 -17.54
CA GLY A 236 9.49 4.05 -16.96
C GLY A 236 8.35 4.29 -17.96
N VAL A 237 8.50 3.83 -19.20
CA VAL A 237 7.46 3.96 -20.23
C VAL A 237 6.44 2.83 -20.09
N GLY A 238 5.50 3.04 -19.18
CA GLY A 238 4.45 2.09 -18.80
C GLY A 238 4.16 2.18 -17.31
N ASN A 239 2.92 1.89 -16.89
CA ASN A 239 2.57 1.79 -15.47
C ASN A 239 3.17 0.53 -14.79
N PHE A 240 4.35 0.07 -15.23
CA PHE A 240 5.03 -1.11 -14.71
C PHE A 240 5.98 -0.70 -13.60
N HIS A 241 5.77 -1.23 -12.41
CA HIS A 241 6.70 -1.12 -11.30
C HIS A 241 7.49 -2.43 -11.22
N ARG A 242 8.80 -2.34 -11.44
CA ARG A 242 9.67 -3.52 -11.38
C ARG A 242 10.16 -3.75 -9.97
N ILE A 243 10.18 -5.02 -9.61
CA ILE A 243 10.75 -5.52 -8.38
C ILE A 243 11.86 -6.48 -8.79
N HIS A 244 13.08 -6.10 -8.43
CA HIS A 244 14.27 -6.88 -8.69
C HIS A 244 14.71 -7.55 -7.42
N HIS A 245 15.32 -8.72 -7.53
CA HIS A 245 16.08 -9.30 -6.43
C HIS A 245 17.51 -8.75 -6.44
N ARG A 246 18.14 -8.69 -5.26
CA ARG A 246 19.55 -8.36 -5.12
C ARG A 246 20.39 -9.56 -5.55
N VAL A 247 21.20 -9.39 -6.58
CA VAL A 247 22.19 -10.39 -7.04
C VAL A 247 23.55 -10.09 -6.34
N PRO A 248 24.26 -11.09 -5.79
CA PRO A 248 25.51 -10.90 -5.04
C PRO A 248 26.58 -10.05 -5.77
N GLN A 249 26.76 -10.28 -7.07
CA GLN A 249 27.78 -9.64 -7.92
C GLN A 249 27.62 -8.12 -8.09
N GLN A 250 26.53 -7.52 -7.57
CA GLN A 250 26.10 -6.16 -7.90
C GLN A 250 26.42 -5.09 -6.84
N GLN A 251 27.34 -5.36 -5.91
CA GLN A 251 27.69 -4.39 -4.86
C GLN A 251 28.53 -3.20 -5.34
N ASP A 252 29.25 -3.28 -6.46
CA ASP A 252 30.02 -2.12 -6.96
C ASP A 252 29.14 -1.21 -7.84
N GLY A 253 28.36 -0.35 -7.17
CA GLY A 253 27.35 0.54 -7.78
C GLY A 253 27.85 1.50 -8.87
N ARG A 254 29.16 1.59 -9.11
CA ARG A 254 29.77 2.55 -10.05
C ARG A 254 29.71 2.12 -11.53
N HIS A 255 29.72 0.82 -11.83
CA HIS A 255 29.70 0.35 -13.24
C HIS A 255 28.30 0.24 -13.83
N HIS A 256 27.26 0.03 -13.01
CA HIS A 256 25.90 -0.14 -13.48
C HIS A 256 25.15 1.20 -13.68
N GLN A 257 25.37 2.18 -12.79
CA GLN A 257 24.73 3.49 -12.86
C GLN A 257 25.11 4.26 -14.14
N ARG A 258 26.35 4.08 -14.63
CA ARG A 258 26.83 4.66 -15.89
C ARG A 258 26.26 4.00 -17.15
N ARG A 259 25.83 2.73 -17.08
CA ARG A 259 25.27 1.98 -18.23
C ARG A 259 23.75 2.12 -18.36
N GLN A 260 23.02 2.40 -17.28
CA GLN A 260 21.55 2.47 -17.30
C GLN A 260 20.98 3.91 -17.27
N CYS A 261 21.72 4.93 -16.83
CA CYS A 261 21.25 6.34 -16.82
C CYS A 261 21.22 7.06 -18.18
N LEU A 262 21.56 6.40 -19.30
CA LEU A 262 21.54 7.00 -20.65
C LEU A 262 20.14 7.05 -21.30
N ALA A 263 19.07 6.84 -20.54
CA ALA A 263 17.71 6.69 -21.09
C ALA A 263 16.82 7.96 -21.09
N GLN A 264 17.30 9.12 -20.65
CA GLN A 264 16.49 10.35 -20.65
C GLN A 264 16.71 11.21 -21.91
N ARG A 265 16.06 10.86 -23.02
CA ARG A 265 15.66 11.82 -24.09
C ARG A 265 14.73 11.19 -25.12
N VAL A 266 13.42 11.07 -24.86
CA VAL A 266 12.41 10.76 -25.90
C VAL A 266 11.03 11.27 -25.46
N ARG A 267 10.26 11.95 -26.33
CA ARG A 267 8.91 12.48 -26.00
C ARG A 267 7.76 12.08 -26.94
N SER A 268 7.95 11.18 -27.91
CA SER A 268 6.87 10.78 -28.84
C SER A 268 6.61 9.28 -28.97
N LYS A 269 7.55 8.40 -28.58
CA LYS A 269 7.36 6.93 -28.64
C LYS A 269 6.69 6.32 -27.40
N GLU A 270 6.41 7.11 -26.38
CA GLU A 270 5.91 6.62 -25.08
C GLU A 270 4.44 6.24 -25.11
N VAL A 271 3.60 7.02 -25.82
CA VAL A 271 2.15 6.79 -25.88
C VAL A 271 1.83 5.43 -26.52
N LEU A 272 2.54 5.08 -27.60
CA LEU A 272 2.33 3.81 -28.32
C LEU A 272 2.68 2.58 -27.48
N GLN A 273 3.67 2.67 -26.58
CA GLN A 273 4.06 1.55 -25.72
C GLN A 273 3.08 1.35 -24.55
N VAL A 274 2.54 2.43 -24.00
CA VAL A 274 1.52 2.36 -22.94
C VAL A 274 0.23 1.77 -23.49
N GLU A 275 -0.25 2.24 -24.64
CA GLU A 275 -1.46 1.71 -25.28
C GLU A 275 -1.32 0.23 -25.64
N ALA A 276 -0.14 -0.16 -26.14
CA ALA A 276 0.20 -1.56 -26.38
C ALA A 276 0.15 -2.41 -25.10
N ALA A 277 0.76 -1.94 -24.01
CA ALA A 277 0.75 -2.65 -22.73
C ALA A 277 -0.66 -2.75 -22.13
N VAL A 278 -1.45 -1.67 -22.23
CA VAL A 278 -2.85 -1.66 -21.81
C VAL A 278 -3.66 -2.65 -22.65
N ASN A 279 -3.54 -2.61 -23.98
CA ASN A 279 -4.22 -3.56 -24.86
C ASN A 279 -3.78 -5.00 -24.61
N TYR A 280 -2.50 -5.22 -24.31
CA TYR A 280 -1.97 -6.50 -23.89
C TYR A 280 -2.66 -6.99 -22.60
N SER A 281 -2.67 -6.17 -21.55
CA SER A 281 -3.28 -6.50 -20.26
C SER A 281 -4.80 -6.73 -20.36
N LYS A 282 -5.51 -6.08 -21.31
CA LYS A 282 -6.95 -6.32 -21.53
C LYS A 282 -7.27 -7.79 -21.79
N ASN A 283 -6.39 -8.50 -22.51
CA ASN A 283 -6.61 -9.91 -22.85
C ASN A 283 -6.52 -10.84 -21.64
N PHE A 284 -5.97 -10.37 -20.51
CA PHE A 284 -5.82 -11.16 -19.30
C PHE A 284 -6.79 -10.75 -18.19
N LEU A 285 -7.60 -9.71 -18.42
CA LEU A 285 -8.60 -9.26 -17.46
C LEU A 285 -9.90 -10.04 -17.65
N THR A 286 -10.27 -10.81 -16.63
CA THR A 286 -11.64 -11.31 -16.48
C THR A 286 -12.62 -10.12 -16.53
N PRO A 287 -13.75 -10.22 -17.26
CA PRO A 287 -14.78 -9.19 -17.24
C PRO A 287 -15.14 -8.79 -15.80
N GLY A 288 -14.98 -7.50 -15.47
CA GLY A 288 -15.26 -6.97 -14.12
C GLY A 288 -14.11 -7.03 -13.11
N ARG A 289 -12.98 -7.71 -13.39
CA ARG A 289 -11.84 -7.80 -12.46
C ARG A 289 -11.05 -6.49 -12.34
N GLY A 290 -10.95 -5.70 -13.41
CA GLY A 290 -10.24 -4.42 -13.37
C GLY A 290 -10.28 -3.65 -14.68
N ASN A 291 -9.65 -2.49 -14.67
CA ASN A 291 -9.38 -1.70 -15.87
C ASN A 291 -7.94 -1.96 -16.33
N ALA A 292 -7.72 -2.25 -17.60
CA ALA A 292 -6.36 -2.47 -18.14
C ALA A 292 -5.44 -1.25 -18.03
N SER A 293 -6.00 -0.08 -17.73
CA SER A 293 -5.25 1.15 -17.43
C SER A 293 -4.64 1.13 -16.03
N GLU A 294 -5.05 0.20 -15.16
CA GLU A 294 -4.51 0.04 -13.82
C GLU A 294 -3.02 -0.34 -13.87
N PRO A 295 -2.23 0.12 -12.89
CA PRO A 295 -0.79 -0.15 -12.84
C PRO A 295 -0.50 -1.61 -12.54
N ASN A 296 0.50 -2.12 -13.26
CA ASN A 296 1.01 -3.47 -13.12
C ASN A 296 2.31 -3.47 -12.32
N GLY A 297 2.53 -4.53 -11.56
CA GLY A 297 3.84 -4.87 -11.04
C GLY A 297 4.50 -5.96 -11.88
N PHE A 298 5.83 -5.99 -11.84
CA PHE A 298 6.65 -6.96 -12.55
C PHE A 298 7.72 -7.49 -11.60
N ILE A 299 7.73 -8.80 -11.34
CA ILE A 299 8.75 -9.45 -10.52
C ILE A 299 9.73 -10.18 -11.45
N ILE A 300 11.03 -10.01 -11.20
CA ILE A 300 12.12 -10.72 -11.90
C ILE A 300 12.92 -11.51 -10.87
N TYR A 301 12.77 -12.82 -10.90
CA TYR A 301 13.45 -13.77 -10.03
C TYR A 301 14.66 -14.40 -10.76
N PRO A 302 15.90 -14.22 -10.28
CA PRO A 302 17.07 -14.86 -10.87
C PRO A 302 17.03 -16.38 -10.69
N ILE A 303 17.49 -17.11 -11.71
CA ILE A 303 17.66 -18.56 -11.69
C ILE A 303 19.17 -18.82 -11.57
N PHE A 304 19.59 -19.62 -10.59
CA PHE A 304 20.97 -20.01 -10.36
C PHE A 304 21.16 -21.52 -10.51
N ASP A 305 22.39 -21.95 -10.73
CA ASP A 305 22.75 -23.35 -10.93
C ASP A 305 22.76 -24.17 -9.62
N SER A 306 23.05 -23.52 -8.49
CA SER A 306 23.31 -24.25 -7.25
C SER A 306 22.01 -24.82 -6.63
N LEU A 307 21.83 -26.13 -6.77
CA LEU A 307 20.95 -26.93 -5.91
C LEU A 307 21.65 -27.40 -4.63
N ASP A 308 22.97 -27.21 -4.53
CA ASP A 308 23.83 -27.73 -3.45
C ASP A 308 23.47 -27.20 -2.05
N SER A 309 22.68 -26.13 -1.98
CA SER A 309 22.14 -25.62 -0.73
C SER A 309 20.74 -25.04 -0.93
N PRO A 310 19.78 -25.31 -0.02
CA PRO A 310 18.47 -24.65 -0.02
C PRO A 310 18.56 -23.14 0.27
N ARG A 311 19.74 -22.65 0.67
CA ARG A 311 20.05 -21.23 0.82
C ARG A 311 21.14 -20.86 -0.16
N LEU A 312 20.84 -19.91 -1.04
CA LEU A 312 21.83 -19.30 -1.92
C LEU A 312 22.95 -18.69 -1.06
N ASP A 313 24.17 -19.17 -1.26
CA ASP A 313 25.36 -18.61 -0.63
C ASP A 313 25.61 -17.22 -1.22
N ARG A 314 25.26 -16.19 -0.45
CA ARG A 314 25.38 -14.79 -0.86
C ARG A 314 26.83 -14.31 -0.94
N SER A 315 27.79 -15.12 -0.47
CA SER A 315 29.22 -14.80 -0.53
C SER A 315 29.85 -15.14 -1.88
N GLN A 316 29.20 -15.98 -2.69
CA GLN A 316 29.69 -16.33 -4.02
C GLN A 316 29.00 -15.50 -5.09
N ASP A 317 29.82 -14.83 -5.89
CA ASP A 317 29.38 -14.14 -7.09
C ASP A 317 29.04 -15.16 -8.18
N GLN A 318 27.79 -15.63 -8.17
CA GLN A 318 27.26 -16.51 -9.21
C GLN A 318 26.53 -15.69 -10.27
N GLU A 319 26.82 -15.98 -11.54
CA GLU A 319 26.05 -15.44 -12.65
C GLU A 319 24.73 -16.21 -12.79
N PRO A 320 23.59 -15.53 -12.96
CA PRO A 320 22.32 -16.20 -13.12
C PRO A 320 22.27 -16.94 -14.47
N LEU A 321 21.80 -18.18 -14.43
CA LEU A 321 21.50 -19.01 -15.59
C LEU A 321 20.32 -18.46 -16.40
N GLY A 322 19.42 -17.75 -15.74
CA GLY A 322 18.20 -17.23 -16.33
C GLY A 322 17.43 -16.34 -15.39
N TYR A 323 16.23 -15.96 -15.82
CA TYR A 323 15.30 -15.16 -15.04
C TYR A 323 13.89 -15.69 -15.21
N TYR A 324 13.24 -16.06 -14.11
CA TYR A 324 11.81 -16.23 -14.06
C TYR A 324 11.15 -14.87 -13.84
N TRP A 325 10.02 -14.61 -14.48
CA TRP A 325 9.31 -13.36 -14.31
C TRP A 325 7.80 -13.54 -14.39
N TYR A 326 7.08 -12.61 -13.78
CA TYR A 326 5.62 -12.56 -13.90
C TYR A 326 5.09 -11.15 -13.68
N THR A 327 3.89 -10.93 -14.20
CA THR A 327 3.18 -9.65 -14.15
C THR A 327 1.89 -9.80 -13.36
N TYR A 328 1.63 -8.83 -12.48
CA TYR A 328 0.45 -8.81 -11.60
C TYR A 328 -0.16 -7.41 -11.55
N PHE A 329 -1.41 -7.29 -11.13
CA PHE A 329 -2.04 -6.00 -10.85
C PHE A 329 -1.82 -5.60 -9.40
N TRP A 330 -1.43 -4.35 -9.15
CA TRP A 330 -1.25 -3.85 -7.78
C TRP A 330 -2.51 -3.96 -6.93
N LYS A 331 -3.68 -3.74 -7.55
CA LYS A 331 -4.99 -3.91 -6.91
C LYS A 331 -5.15 -5.29 -6.26
N ASP A 332 -4.67 -6.36 -6.90
CA ASP A 332 -4.84 -7.72 -6.40
C ASP A 332 -4.07 -7.99 -5.09
N TYR A 333 -3.05 -7.18 -4.81
CA TYR A 333 -2.19 -7.27 -3.63
C TYR A 333 -2.67 -6.37 -2.48
N ILE A 334 -3.54 -5.40 -2.77
CA ILE A 334 -4.05 -4.44 -1.78
C ILE A 334 -5.57 -4.45 -1.60
N GLN A 335 -6.29 -5.30 -2.33
CA GLN A 335 -7.71 -5.53 -2.11
C GLN A 335 -7.93 -6.50 -0.94
N ASN A 336 -9.06 -6.34 -0.25
CA ASN A 336 -9.44 -7.17 0.89
C ASN A 336 -8.43 -7.14 2.07
N ILE A 337 -7.61 -6.09 2.19
CA ILE A 337 -6.64 -5.97 3.29
C ILE A 337 -7.18 -5.20 4.50
N LEU A 338 -8.14 -4.29 4.30
CA LEU A 338 -8.79 -3.58 5.40
C LEU A 338 -10.14 -4.24 5.72
N PRO A 339 -10.51 -4.37 7.00
CA PRO A 339 -11.80 -4.94 7.38
C PRO A 339 -12.97 -4.05 6.94
N GLU A 340 -14.15 -4.63 6.80
CA GLU A 340 -15.36 -3.89 6.46
C GLU A 340 -15.63 -2.76 7.46
N GLY A 341 -16.11 -1.63 6.93
CA GLY A 341 -16.37 -0.43 7.74
C GLY A 341 -15.13 0.40 8.07
N THR A 342 -13.92 -0.03 7.69
CA THR A 342 -12.72 0.81 7.83
C THR A 342 -12.84 2.04 6.92
N ASP A 343 -12.77 3.21 7.52
CA ASP A 343 -12.73 4.48 6.80
C ASP A 343 -11.44 4.56 5.98
N GLY A 344 -11.58 4.82 4.67
CA GLY A 344 -10.57 4.42 3.73
C GLY A 344 -9.23 5.16 3.80
N VAL A 345 -8.20 4.50 3.28
CA VAL A 345 -6.81 4.98 3.17
C VAL A 345 -6.46 5.16 1.70
N VAL A 346 -5.70 6.20 1.37
CA VAL A 346 -5.09 6.35 0.05
C VAL A 346 -3.73 5.67 0.08
N ALA A 347 -3.58 4.56 -0.65
CA ALA A 347 -2.29 3.92 -0.86
C ALA A 347 -1.62 4.54 -2.09
N VAL A 348 -0.55 5.31 -1.85
CA VAL A 348 0.28 5.90 -2.89
C VAL A 348 1.50 5.01 -3.10
N PHE A 349 1.72 4.61 -4.34
CA PHE A 349 2.91 3.89 -4.75
C PHE A 349 3.83 4.82 -5.53
N LYS A 350 5.10 4.82 -5.19
CA LYS A 350 6.11 5.67 -5.82
C LYS A 350 7.37 4.86 -6.04
N ASN A 351 8.00 4.98 -7.21
CA ASN A 351 9.35 4.50 -7.44
C ASN A 351 10.19 5.63 -8.07
N SER A 352 11.51 5.51 -8.02
CA SER A 352 12.40 6.52 -8.61
C SER A 352 12.43 6.49 -10.14
N CYS A 353 11.85 5.47 -10.76
CA CYS A 353 11.97 5.21 -12.21
C CYS A 353 10.69 5.45 -13.00
N GLY A 354 9.58 5.71 -12.32
CA GLY A 354 8.27 5.85 -12.90
C GLY A 354 7.46 6.94 -12.21
N LYS A 355 6.26 7.17 -12.72
CA LYS A 355 5.33 8.10 -12.08
C LYS A 355 4.63 7.39 -10.92
N PRO A 356 4.37 8.10 -9.81
CA PRO A 356 3.57 7.54 -8.74
C PRO A 356 2.16 7.23 -9.24
N PHE A 357 1.44 6.40 -8.50
CA PHE A 357 0.02 6.14 -8.73
C PHE A 357 -0.69 5.90 -7.41
N SER A 358 -2.00 6.08 -7.40
CA SER A 358 -2.78 6.06 -6.16
C SER A 358 -3.97 5.12 -6.22
N TYR A 359 -4.22 4.43 -5.12
CA TYR A 359 -5.42 3.63 -4.88
C TYR A 359 -6.13 4.14 -3.63
N ARG A 360 -7.46 4.09 -3.64
CA ARG A 360 -8.30 4.28 -2.46
C ARG A 360 -8.75 2.92 -1.94
N LEU A 361 -8.47 2.67 -0.67
CA LEU A 361 -8.81 1.43 0.04
C LEU A 361 -9.97 1.73 1.00
N ASP A 362 -11.21 1.34 0.67
CA ASP A 362 -12.39 1.51 1.53
C ASP A 362 -12.83 0.12 2.07
N GLY A 363 -12.31 -0.26 3.24
CA GLY A 363 -12.45 -1.63 3.75
C GLY A 363 -11.94 -2.65 2.72
N PRO A 364 -12.73 -3.68 2.34
CA PRO A 364 -12.27 -4.67 1.38
C PRO A 364 -12.16 -4.12 -0.06
N LYS A 365 -12.82 -2.99 -0.36
CA LYS A 365 -12.91 -2.46 -1.71
C LYS A 365 -11.72 -1.58 -2.06
N THR A 366 -11.03 -1.92 -3.15
CA THR A 366 -9.95 -1.11 -3.73
C THR A 366 -10.40 -0.42 -5.01
N THR A 367 -10.18 0.89 -5.09
CA THR A 367 -10.51 1.73 -6.25
C THR A 367 -9.26 2.44 -6.76
N TYR A 368 -8.91 2.25 -8.04
CA TYR A 368 -7.83 2.99 -8.67
C TYR A 368 -8.21 4.46 -8.86
N LEU A 369 -7.39 5.39 -8.33
CA LEU A 369 -7.64 6.82 -8.44
C LEU A 369 -7.00 7.45 -9.68
N GLY A 370 -5.94 6.83 -10.21
CA GLY A 370 -5.22 7.32 -11.37
C GLY A 370 -3.71 7.37 -11.17
N GLY A 371 -3.02 7.81 -12.23
CA GLY A 371 -1.60 8.14 -12.17
C GLY A 371 -1.39 9.44 -11.42
N GLY A 372 -0.33 9.50 -10.64
CA GLY A 372 0.01 10.60 -9.76
C GLY A 372 -0.16 10.26 -8.29
N ASP A 373 0.34 11.17 -7.48
CA ASP A 373 0.13 11.18 -6.05
C ASP A 373 -1.14 11.99 -5.75
N LEU A 374 -2.24 11.29 -5.47
CA LEU A 374 -3.59 11.86 -5.38
C LEU A 374 -4.12 11.92 -3.95
N HIS A 375 -3.21 11.93 -2.96
CA HIS A 375 -3.56 12.19 -1.57
C HIS A 375 -3.88 13.68 -1.33
N ASP A 376 -4.51 13.96 -0.17
CA ASP A 376 -4.71 15.33 0.31
C ASP A 376 -3.48 15.76 1.11
N THR A 377 -2.78 16.78 0.61
CA THR A 377 -1.53 17.30 1.20
C THR A 377 -1.70 17.89 2.60
N LYS A 378 -2.95 18.15 3.01
CA LYS A 378 -3.23 18.53 4.40
C LYS A 378 -2.75 17.48 5.41
N TYR A 379 -2.63 16.21 4.99
CA TYR A 379 -2.26 15.10 5.85
C TYR A 379 -0.79 14.66 5.69
N ASP A 380 0.07 15.47 5.05
CA ASP A 380 1.50 15.17 4.90
C ASP A 380 2.21 14.95 6.23
N TYR A 381 1.73 15.60 7.31
CA TYR A 381 2.27 15.43 8.65
C TYR A 381 2.01 14.03 9.26
N LEU A 382 1.09 13.25 8.68
CA LEU A 382 0.81 11.85 9.04
C LEU A 382 1.46 10.86 8.06
N GLU A 383 2.28 11.35 7.13
CA GLU A 383 2.93 10.51 6.15
C GLU A 383 3.78 9.43 6.82
N ARG A 384 3.52 8.18 6.42
CA ARG A 384 4.38 7.04 6.68
C ARG A 384 4.68 6.37 5.36
N SER A 385 5.93 5.99 5.15
CA SER A 385 6.35 5.34 3.91
C SER A 385 7.32 4.22 4.21
N GLN A 386 7.18 3.11 3.49
CA GLN A 386 8.14 2.00 3.54
C GLN A 386 8.43 1.51 2.12
N THR A 387 9.68 1.13 1.86
CA THR A 387 10.02 0.41 0.63
C THR A 387 9.51 -1.03 0.72
N LEU A 388 9.26 -1.68 -0.42
CA LEU A 388 8.90 -3.10 -0.43
C LEU A 388 9.97 -3.98 0.27
N HIS A 389 11.24 -3.61 0.15
CA HIS A 389 12.34 -4.27 0.86
C HIS A 389 12.17 -4.16 2.38
N GLN A 390 11.88 -2.96 2.90
CA GLN A 390 11.62 -2.73 4.32
C GLN A 390 10.37 -3.48 4.80
N LEU A 391 9.31 -3.55 3.99
CA LEU A 391 8.10 -4.30 4.34
C LEU A 391 8.41 -5.79 4.51
N MET A 392 9.16 -6.38 3.59
CA MET A 392 9.60 -7.77 3.69
C MET A 392 10.46 -8.03 4.94
N ASP A 393 11.34 -7.09 5.29
CA ASP A 393 12.16 -7.22 6.49
C ASP A 393 11.37 -7.02 7.80
N SER A 394 10.32 -6.19 7.78
CA SER A 394 9.41 -6.05 8.91
C SER A 394 8.63 -7.34 9.18
N THR A 395 8.22 -8.06 8.13
CA THR A 395 7.57 -9.36 8.26
C THR A 395 8.48 -10.40 8.92
N LYS A 396 9.79 -10.38 8.65
CA LYS A 396 10.77 -11.25 9.33
C LYS A 396 10.86 -11.00 10.84
N GLN A 397 10.65 -9.75 11.26
CA GLN A 397 10.74 -9.35 12.67
C GLN A 397 9.41 -9.53 13.42
N SER A 398 8.31 -9.81 12.70
CA SER A 398 7.02 -10.09 13.29
C SER A 398 7.03 -11.41 14.08
N ALA A 399 6.13 -11.56 15.05
CA ALA A 399 6.05 -12.76 15.89
C ALA A 399 5.76 -14.06 15.10
N GLU A 400 5.13 -13.94 13.92
CA GLU A 400 4.86 -15.06 13.02
C GLU A 400 6.08 -15.43 12.16
N GLY A 401 7.07 -14.53 12.06
CA GLY A 401 8.21 -14.67 11.16
C GLY A 401 7.85 -14.55 9.68
N SER A 402 8.86 -14.43 8.85
CA SER A 402 8.75 -14.49 7.38
C SER A 402 9.03 -15.92 6.94
N SER A 403 8.17 -16.45 6.08
CA SER A 403 8.36 -17.77 5.48
C SER A 403 9.35 -17.74 4.32
N TYR A 404 9.59 -16.55 3.76
CA TYR A 404 10.47 -16.37 2.62
C TYR A 404 11.95 -16.42 2.98
N THR A 405 12.64 -17.46 2.50
CA THR A 405 14.09 -17.67 2.70
C THR A 405 14.94 -17.38 1.46
N GLY A 406 14.32 -16.98 0.35
CA GLY A 406 14.99 -16.78 -0.92
C GLY A 406 15.84 -15.49 -1.01
N LEU A 407 16.02 -15.03 -2.23
CA LEU A 407 16.79 -13.83 -2.54
C LEU A 407 16.13 -12.55 -2.01
N PRO A 408 16.85 -11.66 -1.31
CA PRO A 408 16.24 -10.42 -0.85
C PRO A 408 15.90 -9.52 -2.04
N LEU A 409 14.87 -8.69 -1.88
CA LEU A 409 14.57 -7.65 -2.86
C LEU A 409 15.72 -6.64 -2.95
N SER A 410 15.97 -6.14 -4.16
CA SER A 410 16.87 -5.04 -4.43
C SER A 410 16.26 -3.74 -3.93
N ASP A 411 17.08 -2.98 -3.21
CA ASP A 411 16.83 -1.60 -2.78
C ASP A 411 17.54 -0.57 -3.66
N TRP A 412 18.41 -1.01 -4.57
CA TRP A 412 19.28 -0.13 -5.35
C TRP A 412 18.67 0.27 -6.70
N PHE A 413 17.80 -0.56 -7.29
CA PHE A 413 17.17 -0.27 -8.58
C PHE A 413 15.67 -0.03 -8.44
N CYS A 414 15.26 1.22 -8.66
CA CYS A 414 13.84 1.61 -8.71
C CYS A 414 13.01 1.13 -7.51
N PRO A 415 13.48 1.29 -6.25
CA PRO A 415 12.74 0.78 -5.10
C PRO A 415 11.33 1.36 -5.11
N THR A 416 10.34 0.48 -4.99
CA THR A 416 8.94 0.89 -4.86
C THR A 416 8.65 1.16 -3.39
N THR A 417 8.16 2.35 -3.12
CA THR A 417 7.72 2.82 -1.81
C THR A 417 6.20 2.81 -1.77
N LEU A 418 5.64 2.18 -0.74
CA LEU A 418 4.24 2.26 -0.38
C LEU A 418 4.07 3.35 0.68
N ARG A 419 3.12 4.24 0.44
CA ARG A 419 2.82 5.38 1.30
C ARG A 419 1.31 5.47 1.54
N PRO A 420 0.80 4.88 2.61
CA PRO A 420 -0.59 5.05 3.04
C PRO A 420 -0.80 6.46 3.57
N VAL A 421 -1.90 7.12 3.19
CA VAL A 421 -2.27 8.47 3.61
C VAL A 421 -3.76 8.52 3.97
N PRO A 422 -4.20 9.30 4.97
CA PRO A 422 -5.61 9.37 5.32
C PRO A 422 -6.49 9.96 4.21
N LEU A 423 -7.74 9.51 4.11
CA LEU A 423 -8.73 10.16 3.25
C LEU A 423 -9.32 11.44 3.90
N PRO A 424 -9.59 12.49 3.11
CA PRO A 424 -10.20 13.73 3.63
C PRO A 424 -11.59 13.56 4.25
N ASN A 425 -12.36 12.58 3.75
CA ASN A 425 -13.76 12.38 4.16
C ASN A 425 -13.91 11.68 5.52
N VAL A 426 -12.85 11.04 6.03
CA VAL A 426 -12.87 10.37 7.35
C VAL A 426 -13.16 11.39 8.45
N ARG A 427 -12.55 12.58 8.37
CA ARG A 427 -12.79 13.67 9.33
C ARG A 427 -14.18 14.31 9.23
N ARG A 428 -14.92 14.10 8.12
CA ARG A 428 -16.31 14.59 8.00
C ARG A 428 -17.31 13.66 8.68
N ARG A 429 -17.11 12.34 8.60
CA ARG A 429 -18.01 11.37 9.27
C ARG A 429 -18.02 11.50 10.78
N ILE A 430 -16.85 11.71 11.40
CA ILE A 430 -16.74 11.94 12.85
C ILE A 430 -17.51 13.20 13.27
N ARG A 431 -17.52 14.25 12.45
CA ARG A 431 -18.30 15.47 12.73
C ARG A 431 -19.81 15.26 12.65
N HIS A 432 -20.30 14.31 11.84
CA HIS A 432 -21.74 14.05 11.72
C HIS A 432 -22.32 13.30 12.93
N THR A 433 -21.53 12.47 13.62
CA THR A 433 -21.99 11.83 14.87
C THR A 433 -22.24 12.83 16.00
N TRP A 434 -21.65 14.02 15.94
CA TRP A 434 -21.72 15.04 16.99
C TRP A 434 -22.49 16.28 16.61
N SER A 435 -23.25 16.26 15.50
CA SER A 435 -24.15 17.36 15.18
C SER A 435 -25.18 17.51 16.32
N PRO A 436 -25.14 18.61 17.09
CA PRO A 436 -26.03 18.78 18.23
C PRO A 436 -27.46 18.79 17.71
N HIS A 437 -28.21 17.73 18.02
CA HIS A 437 -29.63 17.71 17.76
C HIS A 437 -30.28 18.63 18.77
N VAL A 438 -30.72 19.81 18.31
CA VAL A 438 -31.52 20.73 19.11
C VAL A 438 -32.88 20.07 19.28
N TYR A 439 -33.15 19.54 20.48
CA TYR A 439 -34.48 19.07 20.81
C TYR A 439 -35.30 20.30 21.20
N PRO A 440 -36.38 20.64 20.46
CA PRO A 440 -37.32 21.64 20.91
C PRO A 440 -38.03 21.08 22.15
N LEU A 441 -37.62 21.52 23.34
CA LEU A 441 -38.44 21.37 24.53
C LEU A 441 -39.61 22.34 24.38
N GLY A 442 -40.84 21.83 24.47
CA GLY A 442 -42.08 22.55 24.14
C GLY A 442 -42.41 23.72 25.07
N GLY A 443 -41.63 24.80 25.01
CA GLY A 443 -41.88 26.09 25.64
C GLY A 443 -41.06 27.19 24.96
N PRO A 444 -41.63 28.38 24.69
CA PRO A 444 -41.05 29.36 23.77
C PRO A 444 -39.72 30.02 24.19
N HIS A 445 -39.12 29.69 25.35
CA HIS A 445 -37.98 30.44 25.87
C HIS A 445 -36.81 29.64 26.47
N LEU A 446 -36.73 28.31 26.32
CA LEU A 446 -35.60 27.54 26.87
C LEU A 446 -35.07 26.47 25.89
N CYS A 447 -34.07 26.82 25.09
CA CYS A 447 -33.28 25.84 24.35
C CYS A 447 -32.15 25.31 25.25
N LEU A 448 -32.30 24.09 25.75
CA LEU A 448 -31.25 23.41 26.52
C LEU A 448 -30.34 22.63 25.55
N TYR A 449 -29.08 23.02 25.45
CA TYR A 449 -28.07 22.26 24.71
C TYR A 449 -27.69 21.00 25.51
N ILE A 450 -28.33 19.88 25.22
CA ILE A 450 -27.93 18.58 25.75
C ILE A 450 -27.18 17.83 24.64
N GLY A 451 -25.85 17.75 24.76
CA GLY A 451 -25.05 16.85 23.95
C GLY A 451 -25.51 15.41 24.17
N ARG A 452 -25.92 14.72 23.10
CA ARG A 452 -26.38 13.34 23.18
C ARG A 452 -25.17 12.42 23.40
N PHE A 453 -24.82 12.14 24.66
CA PHE A 453 -23.97 11.00 24.99
C PHE A 453 -24.75 9.73 24.59
N HIS A 454 -24.36 9.09 23.50
CA HIS A 454 -24.96 7.83 23.09
C HIS A 454 -24.77 6.82 24.23
N ARG A 455 -25.88 6.26 24.73
CA ARG A 455 -25.89 5.12 25.66
C ARG A 455 -24.89 4.07 25.17
N LEU A 456 -23.79 3.89 25.90
CA LEU A 456 -23.03 2.65 25.90
C LEU A 456 -24.03 1.53 26.23
N ARG A 457 -24.39 0.73 25.23
CA ARG A 457 -25.05 -0.57 25.44
C ARG A 457 -24.04 -1.41 26.23
N LEU A 458 -24.21 -1.50 27.54
CA LEU A 458 -23.72 -2.66 28.29
C LEU A 458 -24.38 -3.89 27.67
N HIS A 459 -23.63 -4.62 26.85
CA HIS A 459 -24.00 -5.98 26.49
C HIS A 459 -23.97 -6.81 27.79
N ARG A 460 -25.11 -7.42 28.10
CA ARG A 460 -25.24 -8.44 29.15
C ARG A 460 -24.22 -9.56 28.86
N PHE A 461 -23.29 -9.75 29.79
CA PHE A 461 -22.73 -11.08 30.04
C PHE A 461 -23.79 -11.86 30.83
N LEU A 462 -24.43 -12.81 30.18
CA LEU A 462 -24.95 -14.05 30.75
C LEU A 462 -24.53 -15.17 29.81
#